data_AF-A0A6J7FS11-F1
#
_entry.id   AF-A0A6J7FS11-F1
#
_cell.length_a   1.000
_cell.length_b   1.000
_cell.length_c   1.000
_cell.angle_alpha   90.00
_cell.angle_beta   90.00
_cell.angle_gamma   90.00
#
_symmetry.space_group_name_H-M   'P 1'
#
loop_
_entity.id
_entity.type
_entity.pdbx_description
1 polymer ?
#
loop_
_entity_poly.entity_id
_entity_poly.type
_entity_poly.pdbx_seq_one_letter_code
_entity_poly.pdbx_strand_id
1 'polypeptide(L)'
;MSFAFHLATNDPQAWRWRYRGAIPTPSDFERNFYADVASAFVVVNASNEEPLGIALIYSLNMRDQHAYLAVQLRTNDDTVGRGVATTYLLARYAFRC
;
A
#
# COMPACT_ATOMS: atom_id res chain seq x y z
N MET A 1 11.64 -5.27 -0.37
CA MET A 1 11.16 -4.52 -1.56
C MET A 1 10.49 -5.41 -2.62
N SER A 2 10.98 -6.64 -2.84
CA SER A 2 10.41 -7.60 -3.82
C SER A 2 8.89 -7.81 -3.70
N PHE A 3 8.33 -8.02 -2.50
CA PHE A 3 6.89 -8.28 -2.33
C PHE A 3 5.99 -7.15 -2.86
N ALA A 4 6.28 -5.89 -2.50
CA ALA A 4 5.48 -4.73 -2.93
C ALA A 4 5.55 -4.52 -4.46
N PHE A 5 6.73 -4.73 -5.03
CA PHE A 5 6.93 -4.68 -6.48
C PHE A 5 6.15 -5.78 -7.20
N HIS A 6 6.17 -7.01 -6.69
CA HIS A 6 5.37 -8.11 -7.25
C HIS A 6 3.86 -7.82 -7.16
N LEU A 7 3.40 -7.27 -6.04
CA LEU A 7 2.00 -6.86 -5.88
C LEU A 7 1.59 -5.75 -6.88
N ALA A 8 2.52 -4.85 -7.25
CA ALA A 8 2.27 -3.79 -8.22
C ALA A 8 2.34 -4.24 -9.70
N THR A 9 3.05 -5.34 -9.98
CA THR A 9 3.32 -5.78 -11.36
C THR A 9 2.55 -7.03 -11.77
N ASN A 10 2.34 -7.98 -10.85
CA ASN A 10 1.80 -9.31 -11.17
C ASN A 10 0.33 -9.52 -10.79
N ASP A 11 -0.25 -8.67 -9.95
CA ASP A 11 -1.66 -8.76 -9.58
C ASP A 11 -2.54 -8.05 -10.64
N PRO A 12 -3.58 -8.68 -11.21
CA PRO A 12 -4.53 -8.00 -12.09
C PRO A 12 -5.22 -6.81 -11.42
N GLN A 13 -5.36 -6.83 -10.09
CA GLN A 13 -5.88 -5.73 -9.27
C GLN A 13 -4.78 -4.84 -8.71
N ALA A 14 -3.57 -4.92 -9.27
CA ALA A 14 -2.41 -4.21 -8.78
C ALA A 14 -2.62 -2.70 -8.66
N TRP A 15 -1.83 -2.14 -7.75
CA TRP A 15 -1.68 -0.73 -7.43
C TRP A 15 -1.06 0.11 -8.57
N ARG A 16 -1.63 0.01 -9.77
CA ARG A 16 -1.11 0.67 -10.98
C ARG A 16 -1.62 2.10 -11.14
N TRP A 17 -2.64 2.52 -10.38
CA TRP A 17 -3.16 3.89 -10.44
C TRP A 17 -2.09 4.95 -10.08
N ARG A 18 -1.13 4.63 -9.19
CA ARG A 18 0.04 5.51 -8.93
C ARG A 18 0.99 5.64 -10.11
N TYR A 19 1.00 4.65 -10.97
CA TYR A 19 1.78 4.62 -12.21
C TYR A 19 0.90 4.98 -13.42
N ARG A 20 -0.29 5.57 -13.20
CA ARG A 20 -1.25 5.93 -14.25
C ARG A 20 -1.59 4.75 -15.19
N GLY A 21 -1.66 3.55 -14.63
CA GLY A 21 -1.94 2.31 -15.35
C GLY A 21 -0.70 1.61 -15.93
N ALA A 22 0.48 2.25 -15.93
CA ALA A 22 1.71 1.63 -16.40
C ALA A 22 2.24 0.57 -15.42
N ILE A 23 2.96 -0.41 -15.97
CA ILE A 23 3.75 -1.35 -15.16
C ILE A 23 5.13 -0.71 -14.95
N PRO A 24 5.50 -0.31 -13.72
CA PRO A 24 6.78 0.33 -13.48
C PRO A 24 7.94 -0.67 -13.65
N THR A 25 9.10 -0.17 -14.10
CA THR A 25 10.35 -0.92 -13.96
C THR A 25 10.73 -1.03 -12.47
N PRO A 26 11.57 -2.00 -12.07
CA PRO A 26 12.04 -2.09 -10.68
C PRO A 26 12.67 -0.79 -10.17
N SER A 27 13.54 -0.17 -10.95
CA SER A 27 14.22 1.08 -10.58
C SER A 27 13.27 2.26 -10.46
N ASP A 28 12.26 2.37 -11.35
CA ASP A 28 11.22 3.39 -11.24
C ASP A 28 10.33 3.17 -10.02
N PHE A 29 9.99 1.91 -9.72
CA PHE A 29 9.23 1.57 -8.53
C PHE A 29 9.98 2.00 -7.27
N GLU A 30 11.25 1.64 -7.14
CA GLU A 30 12.06 1.98 -5.97
C GLU A 30 12.21 3.49 -5.81
N ARG A 31 12.56 4.19 -6.89
CA ARG A 31 12.71 5.65 -6.88
C ARG A 31 11.42 6.34 -6.43
N ASN A 32 10.28 5.98 -7.02
CA ASN A 32 8.99 6.59 -6.69
C ASN A 32 8.54 6.23 -5.28
N PHE A 33 8.84 5.01 -4.82
CA PHE A 33 8.54 4.59 -3.46
C PHE A 33 9.29 5.46 -2.45
N TYR A 34 10.61 5.59 -2.57
CA TYR A 34 11.42 6.38 -1.64
C TYR A 34 11.17 7.88 -1.73
N ALA A 35 10.80 8.40 -2.89
CA ALA A 35 10.58 9.84 -3.07
C ALA A 35 9.27 10.35 -2.43
N ASP A 36 8.22 9.52 -2.37
CA ASP A 36 6.85 9.98 -2.12
C ASP A 36 6.14 9.24 -0.97
N VAL A 37 6.63 8.06 -0.55
CA VAL A 37 6.05 7.30 0.57
C VAL A 37 6.64 7.80 1.89
N ALA A 38 5.78 8.30 2.77
CA ALA A 38 6.16 8.73 4.11
C ALA A 38 6.23 7.56 5.10
N SER A 39 5.36 6.56 4.96
CA SER A 39 5.36 5.37 5.81
C SER A 39 4.76 4.18 5.08
N ALA A 40 5.31 3.00 5.36
CA ALA A 40 4.90 1.75 4.72
C ALA A 40 4.84 0.61 5.72
N PHE A 41 3.77 -0.18 5.62
CA PHE A 41 3.52 -1.35 6.46
C PHE A 41 3.21 -2.55 5.59
N VAL A 42 3.75 -3.70 5.98
CA VAL A 42 3.32 -4.99 5.43
C VAL A 42 2.09 -5.43 6.23
N VAL A 43 1.01 -5.74 5.52
CA VAL A 43 -0.17 -6.35 6.12
C VAL A 43 0.09 -7.85 6.16
N VAL A 44 0.02 -8.45 7.34
CA VAL A 44 0.24 -9.88 7.55
C VAL A 44 -1.02 -10.53 8.13
N ASN A 45 -1.16 -11.83 7.87
CA ASN A 45 -2.13 -12.65 8.58
C ASN A 45 -1.63 -12.84 10.02
N ALA A 46 -2.47 -12.49 11.00
CA ALA A 46 -2.10 -12.55 12.41
C ALA A 46 -1.83 -13.98 12.93
N SER A 47 -2.38 -15.01 12.28
CA SER A 47 -2.26 -16.39 12.75
C SER A 47 -1.00 -17.10 12.25
N ASN A 48 -0.48 -16.73 11.08
CA ASN A 48 0.64 -17.43 10.43
C ASN A 48 1.70 -16.49 9.85
N GLU A 49 1.61 -15.19 10.11
CA GLU A 49 2.50 -14.12 9.64
C GLU A 49 2.63 -14.01 8.11
N GLU A 50 1.77 -14.67 7.35
CA GLU A 50 1.83 -14.65 5.89
C GLU A 50 1.57 -13.22 5.37
N PRO A 51 2.44 -12.67 4.49
CA PRO A 51 2.22 -11.35 3.90
C PRO A 51 0.96 -11.34 3.03
N LEU A 52 -0.04 -10.55 3.43
CA LEU A 52 -1.30 -10.39 2.71
C LEU A 52 -1.29 -9.18 1.79
N GLY A 53 -0.48 -8.15 2.08
CA GLY A 53 -0.49 -6.93 1.30
C GLY A 53 0.37 -5.81 1.86
N ILE A 54 0.12 -4.59 1.40
CA ILE A 54 0.84 -3.38 1.81
C ILE A 54 -0.12 -2.23 2.10
N ALA A 55 0.22 -1.45 3.11
CA ALA A 55 -0.53 -0.27 3.55
C ALA A 55 0.43 0.92 3.66
N LEU A 56 0.03 2.09 3.15
CA LEU A 56 0.95 3.18 2.85
C LEU A 56 0.36 4.56 3.09
N ILE A 57 1.22 5.46 3.56
CA ILE A 57 0.96 6.90 3.62
C ILE A 57 1.90 7.57 2.62
N TYR A 58 1.36 8.35 1.70
CA TYR A 58 2.14 8.95 0.62
C TYR A 58 1.66 10.36 0.24
N SER A 59 2.50 11.09 -0.51
CA SER A 59 2.33 12.50 -0.88
C SER A 59 1.94 13.38 0.30
N LEU A 60 2.75 13.31 1.36
CA LEU A 60 2.59 14.11 2.56
C LEU A 60 2.76 15.60 2.22
N ASN A 61 1.72 16.39 2.46
CA ASN A 61 1.75 17.84 2.36
C ASN A 61 1.52 18.44 3.74
N MET A 62 2.61 18.83 4.40
CA MET A 62 2.56 19.42 5.74
C MET A 62 2.01 20.84 5.74
N ARG A 63 2.07 21.55 4.61
CA ARG A 63 1.55 22.92 4.49
C ARG A 63 0.03 22.93 4.50
N ASP A 64 -0.57 22.05 3.72
CA ASP A 64 -2.03 21.92 3.58
C ASP A 64 -2.60 20.79 4.47
N GLN A 65 -1.74 20.18 5.29
CA GLN A 65 -2.05 19.16 6.30
C GLN A 65 -2.84 17.95 5.76
N HIS A 66 -2.46 17.46 4.59
CA HIS A 66 -3.07 16.27 4.02
C HIS A 66 -2.02 15.22 3.62
N ALA A 67 -2.47 13.98 3.56
CA ALA A 67 -1.73 12.85 3.01
C ALA A 67 -2.74 11.87 2.41
N TYR A 68 -2.27 11.01 1.51
CA TYR A 68 -3.10 9.96 0.96
C TYR A 68 -2.78 8.61 1.60
N LEU A 69 -3.81 7.78 1.71
CA LEU A 69 -3.70 6.41 2.16
C LEU A 69 -3.86 5.46 0.97
N ALA A 70 -3.07 4.40 0.93
CA ALA A 70 -3.23 3.31 -0.03
C ALA A 70 -3.13 1.96 0.69
N VAL A 71 -4.09 1.08 0.42
CA VAL A 71 -4.07 -0.31 0.88
C VAL A 71 -4.28 -1.20 -0.33
N GLN A 72 -3.37 -2.15 -0.51
CA GLN A 72 -3.49 -3.21 -1.50
C GLN A 72 -3.31 -4.54 -0.79
N LEU A 73 -4.29 -5.42 -0.91
CA LEU A 73 -4.23 -6.79 -0.42
C LEU A 73 -4.26 -7.73 -1.63
N ARG A 74 -3.60 -8.89 -1.53
CA ARG A 74 -3.80 -9.99 -2.48
C ARG A 74 -5.26 -10.42 -2.42
N THR A 75 -5.91 -10.57 -3.55
CA THR A 75 -7.30 -11.01 -3.61
C THR A 75 -7.35 -12.54 -3.51
N ASN A 76 -7.90 -13.03 -2.40
CA ASN A 76 -8.33 -14.42 -2.20
C ASN A 76 -9.76 -14.41 -1.64
N ASP A 77 -10.47 -15.55 -1.73
CA ASP A 77 -11.89 -15.65 -1.36
C ASP A 77 -12.21 -15.18 0.09
N ASP A 78 -11.19 -15.07 0.94
CA ASP A 78 -11.25 -14.71 2.36
C ASP A 78 -10.93 -13.22 2.67
N THR A 79 -10.78 -12.37 1.64
CA THR A 79 -10.36 -10.96 1.81
C THR A 79 -11.46 -9.95 2.09
N VAL A 80 -12.73 -10.37 2.09
CA VAL A 80 -13.86 -9.45 2.28
C VAL A 80 -13.76 -8.76 3.64
N GLY A 81 -13.74 -7.42 3.65
CA GLY A 81 -13.66 -6.60 4.85
C GLY A 81 -12.24 -6.32 5.40
N ARG A 82 -11.22 -7.10 5.01
CA ARG A 82 -9.83 -6.89 5.50
C ARG A 82 -9.27 -5.54 5.05
N GLY A 83 -9.55 -5.15 3.80
CA GLY A 83 -9.11 -3.86 3.25
C GLY A 83 -9.65 -2.67 4.05
N VAL A 84 -10.90 -2.75 4.50
CA VAL A 84 -11.54 -1.70 5.33
C VAL A 84 -10.88 -1.64 6.70
N ALA A 85 -10.68 -2.79 7.36
CA ALA A 85 -10.02 -2.86 8.66
C ALA A 85 -8.58 -2.32 8.60
N THR A 86 -7.81 -2.70 7.58
CA THR A 86 -6.46 -2.17 7.38
C THR A 86 -6.47 -0.66 7.13
N THR A 87 -7.40 -0.16 6.31
CA THR A 87 -7.52 1.28 6.04
C THR A 87 -7.88 2.06 7.30
N TYR A 88 -8.78 1.53 8.14
CA TYR A 88 -9.13 2.12 9.42
C TYR A 88 -7.91 2.21 10.36
N LEU A 89 -7.16 1.12 10.51
CA LEU A 89 -5.95 1.10 11.34
C LEU A 89 -4.89 2.09 10.83
N LEU A 90 -4.73 2.19 9.52
CA LEU A 90 -3.80 3.11 8.90
C LEU A 90 -4.23 4.58 9.10
N ALA A 91 -5.52 4.89 8.96
CA ALA A 91 -6.06 6.22 9.21
C ALA A 91 -5.87 6.63 10.68
N ARG A 92 -6.17 5.71 11.61
CA ARG A 92 -5.93 5.91 13.04
C ARG A 92 -4.45 6.15 13.35
N TYR A 93 -3.54 5.41 12.74
CA TYR A 93 -2.10 5.63 12.89
C TYR A 93 -1.69 7.02 12.35
N ALA A 94 -2.15 7.38 11.16
CA ALA A 94 -1.77 8.62 10.48
C ALA A 94 -2.31 9.88 11.17
N PHE A 95 -3.56 9.83 11.64
CA PHE A 95 -4.29 11.02 12.10
C PHE A 95 -4.64 11.01 13.59
N ARG A 96 -4.27 9.95 14.32
CA ARG A 96 -4.64 9.74 15.73
C ARG A 96 -6.15 9.84 16.00
N CYS A 97 -6.96 9.21 15.14
CA CYS A 97 -8.42 9.15 15.26
C CYS A 97 -8.96 7.79 15.74
#